data_AF-A0A1X1QSB8-F1
#
_entry.id   AF-A0A1X1QSB8-F1
#
_cell.length_a   1.000
_cell.length_b   1.000
_cell.length_c   1.000
_cell.angle_alpha   90.00
_cell.angle_beta   90.00
_cell.angle_gamma   90.00
#
_symmetry.space_group_name_H-M   'P 1'
#
loop_
_entity.id
_entity.type
_entity.pdbx_description
1 polymer ?
#
loop_
_entity_poly.entity_id
_entity_poly.type
_entity_poly.pdbx_seq_one_letter_code
_entity_poly.pdbx_strand_id
1 'polypeptide(L)'
;MQEHKALKSLDSQNLRDNMSEAELLFTALAELSTRQIAETDEAKGLEQNKKTAKQGGTIAKNAKVELESKTHRKIVDSSNFLKPTKLIKK
;
A
#
# COMPACT_ATOMS: atom_id res chain seq x y z
N MET A 1 -3.32 -7.40 -4.97
CA MET A 1 -4.65 -6.76 -4.88
C MET A 1 -5.70 -7.73 -4.34
N GLN A 2 -5.97 -8.87 -5.01
CA GLN A 2 -6.90 -9.89 -4.50
C GLN A 2 -6.55 -10.40 -3.09
N GLU A 3 -5.27 -10.69 -2.83
CA GLU A 3 -4.80 -11.13 -1.51
C GLU A 3 -4.98 -10.07 -0.40
N HIS A 4 -4.84 -8.79 -0.75
CA HIS A 4 -5.01 -7.67 0.20
C HIS A 4 -6.48 -7.42 0.49
N LYS A 5 -7.35 -7.57 -0.52
CA LYS A 5 -8.80 -7.58 -0.33
C LYS A 5 -9.23 -8.74 0.56
N ALA A 6 -8.70 -9.93 0.34
CA ALA A 6 -8.97 -11.10 1.18
C ALA A 6 -8.53 -10.90 2.63
N LEU A 7 -7.32 -10.32 2.85
CA LEU A 7 -6.81 -9.99 4.18
C LEU A 7 -7.74 -9.01 4.94
N LYS A 8 -8.39 -8.09 4.23
CA LYS A 8 -9.36 -7.14 4.78
C LYS A 8 -10.81 -7.62 4.68
N SER A 9 -11.04 -8.87 4.27
CA SER A 9 -12.38 -9.46 4.10
C SER A 9 -13.32 -8.61 3.22
N LEU A 10 -12.79 -8.09 2.12
CA LEU A 10 -13.54 -7.28 1.16
C LEU A 10 -13.95 -8.12 -0.06
N ASP A 11 -15.25 -8.29 -0.27
CA ASP A 11 -15.79 -8.89 -1.51
C ASP A 11 -15.82 -7.86 -2.66
N SER A 12 -16.82 -6.98 -2.68
CA SER A 12 -17.03 -5.98 -3.74
C SER A 12 -16.47 -4.59 -3.44
N GLN A 13 -16.03 -4.36 -2.19
CA GLN A 13 -15.61 -3.04 -1.73
C GLN A 13 -14.25 -2.61 -2.34
N ASN A 14 -14.08 -1.30 -2.47
CA ASN A 14 -12.83 -0.69 -2.90
C ASN A 14 -11.78 -0.85 -1.80
N LEU A 15 -10.62 -1.37 -2.16
CA LEU A 15 -9.52 -1.57 -1.23
C LEU A 15 -9.05 -0.23 -0.63
N ARG A 16 -8.97 0.82 -1.46
CA ARG A 16 -8.47 2.14 -1.05
C ARG A 16 -9.29 2.78 0.08
N ASP A 17 -10.61 2.60 0.05
CA ASP A 17 -11.51 3.15 1.08
C ASP A 17 -11.43 2.39 2.40
N ASN A 18 -10.79 1.21 2.38
CA ASN A 18 -10.64 0.31 3.51
C ASN A 18 -9.17 0.19 3.97
N MET A 19 -8.24 0.94 3.34
CA MET A 19 -6.84 1.03 3.75
C MET A 19 -6.68 2.06 4.88
N SER A 20 -5.84 1.73 5.86
CA SER A 20 -5.42 2.69 6.88
C SER A 20 -4.64 3.86 6.26
N GLU A 21 -4.52 4.96 7.02
CA GLU A 21 -3.71 6.10 6.63
C GLU A 21 -2.26 5.69 6.31
N ALA A 22 -1.68 4.81 7.13
CA ALA A 22 -0.33 4.31 6.92
C ALA A 22 -0.24 3.49 5.61
N GLU A 23 -1.20 2.62 5.31
CA GLU A 23 -1.24 1.88 4.05
C GLU A 23 -1.32 2.81 2.82
N LEU A 24 -2.10 3.89 2.91
CA LEU A 24 -2.20 4.90 1.86
C LEU A 24 -0.87 5.65 1.67
N LEU A 25 -0.21 6.06 2.76
CA LEU A 25 1.09 6.75 2.71
C LEU A 25 2.18 5.87 2.11
N PHE A 26 2.25 4.59 2.49
CA PHE A 26 3.23 3.65 1.93
C PHE A 26 2.93 3.29 0.47
N THR A 27 1.66 3.26 0.07
CA THR A 27 1.27 3.13 -1.34
C THR A 27 1.74 4.33 -2.15
N ALA A 28 1.50 5.55 -1.64
CA ALA A 28 1.95 6.79 -2.28
C ALA A 28 3.47 6.87 -2.35
N LEU A 29 4.19 6.42 -1.32
CA LEU A 29 5.65 6.34 -1.32
C LEU A 29 6.16 5.41 -2.43
N ALA A 30 5.54 4.24 -2.60
CA ALA A 30 5.90 3.31 -3.67
C ALA A 30 5.68 3.94 -5.06
N GLU A 31 4.52 4.57 -5.27
CA GLU A 31 4.16 5.24 -6.52
C GLU A 31 5.11 6.39 -6.85
N LEU A 32 5.37 7.27 -5.87
CA LEU A 32 6.32 8.37 -6.00
C LEU A 32 7.71 7.85 -6.36
N SER A 33 8.21 6.85 -5.63
CA SER A 33 9.53 6.27 -5.85
C SER A 33 9.65 5.64 -7.23
N THR A 34 8.66 4.86 -7.65
CA THR A 34 8.62 4.27 -9.01
C THR A 34 8.63 5.35 -10.08
N ARG A 35 7.82 6.40 -9.92
CA ARG A 35 7.76 7.51 -10.89
C ARG A 35 9.10 8.24 -10.99
N GLN A 36 9.71 8.60 -9.87
CA GLN A 36 10.98 9.32 -9.87
C GLN A 36 12.12 8.49 -10.49
N ILE A 37 12.15 7.18 -10.22
CA ILE A 37 13.13 6.28 -10.85
C ILE A 37 12.86 6.14 -12.35
N ALA A 38 11.60 5.98 -12.76
CA ALA A 38 11.24 5.89 -14.17
C ALA A 38 11.59 7.18 -14.95
N GLU A 39 11.40 8.34 -14.35
CA GLU A 39 11.80 9.64 -14.91
C GLU A 39 13.32 9.76 -15.01
N THR A 40 14.06 9.34 -13.98
CA THR A 40 15.52 9.41 -13.93
C THR A 40 16.18 8.44 -14.93
N ASP A 41 15.67 7.22 -15.02
CA ASP A 41 16.19 6.17 -15.91
C ASP A 41 15.63 6.27 -17.34
N GLU A 42 14.80 7.29 -17.62
CA GLU A 42 14.05 7.45 -18.87
C GLU A 42 13.35 6.16 -19.33
N ALA A 43 12.76 5.44 -18.38
CA ALA A 43 12.21 4.11 -18.57
C ALA A 43 11.02 4.13 -19.55
N LYS A 44 11.15 3.38 -20.65
CA LYS A 44 10.18 3.28 -21.74
C LYS A 44 9.70 1.84 -21.94
N GLY A 45 8.42 1.70 -22.28
CA GLY A 45 7.81 0.40 -22.51
C GLY A 45 7.69 -0.47 -21.25
N LEU A 46 7.15 -1.67 -21.42
CA LEU A 46 6.74 -2.52 -20.30
C LEU A 46 7.92 -3.03 -19.47
N GLU A 47 8.98 -3.52 -20.11
CA GLU A 47 10.10 -4.19 -19.42
C GLU A 47 10.90 -3.24 -18.52
N GLN A 48 11.14 -2.01 -18.97
CA GLN A 48 11.85 -1.02 -18.16
C GLN A 48 10.97 -0.53 -17.00
N ASN A 49 9.69 -0.24 -17.27
CA ASN A 49 8.76 0.16 -16.21
C ASN A 49 8.51 -0.94 -15.16
N LYS A 50 8.61 -2.22 -15.54
CA LYS A 50 8.55 -3.34 -14.59
C LYS A 50 9.75 -3.34 -13.63
N LYS A 51 10.94 -2.97 -14.11
CA LYS A 51 12.14 -2.85 -13.27
C LYS A 51 12.02 -1.68 -12.28
N THR A 52 11.61 -0.50 -12.77
CA THR A 52 11.44 0.69 -11.92
C THR A 52 10.30 0.51 -10.90
N ALA A 53 9.22 -0.19 -11.28
CA ALA A 53 8.16 -0.60 -10.35
C ALA A 53 8.68 -1.47 -9.21
N LYS A 54 9.56 -2.44 -9.52
CA LYS A 54 10.19 -3.30 -8.50
C LYS A 54 11.11 -2.49 -7.58
N GLN A 55 11.87 -1.54 -8.12
CA GLN A 55 12.76 -0.68 -7.33
C GLN A 55 11.95 0.23 -6.39
N GLY A 56 10.94 0.95 -6.90
CA GLY A 56 10.10 1.82 -6.07
C GLY A 56 9.33 1.05 -4.99
N GLY A 57 8.79 -0.13 -5.33
CA GLY A 57 8.18 -1.02 -4.35
C GLY A 57 9.15 -1.52 -3.27
N THR A 58 10.43 -1.74 -3.63
CA THR A 58 11.48 -2.13 -2.67
C THR A 58 11.79 -1.01 -1.69
N ILE A 59 11.85 0.25 -2.15
CA ILE A 59 12.05 1.42 -1.28
C ILE A 59 10.92 1.51 -0.24
N ALA A 60 9.66 1.46 -0.69
CA ALA A 60 8.52 1.50 0.21
C ALA A 60 8.51 0.31 1.20
N LYS A 61 8.88 -0.89 0.74
CA LYS A 61 9.01 -2.07 1.60
C LYS A 61 10.07 -1.86 2.70
N ASN A 62 11.23 -1.32 2.35
CA ASN A 62 12.31 -1.09 3.31
C ASN A 62 11.89 -0.06 4.37
N ALA A 63 11.32 1.07 3.95
CA ALA A 63 10.79 2.08 4.86
C ALA A 63 9.69 1.51 5.79
N LYS A 64 8.84 0.62 5.26
CA LYS A 64 7.79 -0.05 6.04
C LYS A 64 8.41 -0.93 7.12
N VAL A 65 9.36 -1.78 6.75
CA VAL A 65 10.05 -2.69 7.69
C VAL A 65 10.77 -1.90 8.78
N GLU A 66 11.43 -0.81 8.42
CA GLU A 66 12.11 0.05 9.39
C GLU A 66 11.12 0.69 10.38
N LEU A 67 10.01 1.23 9.88
CA LEU A 67 8.98 1.83 10.73
C LEU A 67 8.32 0.78 11.64
N GLU A 68 7.97 -0.38 11.11
CA GLU A 68 7.40 -1.49 11.89
C GLU A 68 8.38 -1.96 12.98
N SER A 69 9.69 -2.01 12.68
CA SER A 69 10.74 -2.36 13.64
C SER A 69 10.86 -1.36 14.79
N LYS A 70 10.67 -0.06 14.53
CA LYS A 70 10.80 1.00 15.55
C LYS A 70 9.52 1.20 16.36
N THR A 71 8.36 0.93 15.76
CA THR A 71 7.06 1.18 16.39
C THR A 71 6.42 -0.08 16.98
N HIS A 72 6.92 -1.27 16.63
CA HIS A 72 6.34 -2.57 16.98
C HIS A 72 4.87 -2.73 16.53
N ARG A 73 4.44 -1.95 15.54
CA ARG A 73 3.10 -1.99 14.96
C ARG A 73 3.23 -2.35 13.48
N LYS A 74 2.34 -3.21 13.00
CA LYS A 74 2.25 -3.51 11.57
C LYS A 74 1.59 -2.35 10.84
N ILE A 75 2.08 -2.06 9.64
CA ILE A 75 1.50 -1.04 8.76
C ILE A 75 0.35 -1.63 7.95
N VAL A 76 0.51 -2.89 7.50
CA VAL A 76 -0.56 -3.65 6.86
C VAL A 76 -1.11 -4.63 7.88
N ASP A 77 -2.36 -4.42 8.26
CA ASP A 77 -3.10 -5.32 9.13
C ASP A 77 -4.55 -5.49 8.62
N SER A 78 -5.28 -6.41 9.26
CA SER A 78 -6.67 -6.69 8.93
C SER A 78 -7.65 -5.62 9.43
N SER A 79 -7.18 -4.57 10.10
CA SER A 79 -8.05 -3.48 10.56
C SER A 79 -8.58 -2.69 9.36
N ASN A 80 -9.83 -2.27 9.49
CA ASN A 80 -10.54 -1.55 8.47
C ASN A 80 -10.63 -0.07 8.85
N PHE A 81 -10.37 0.83 7.90
CA PHE A 81 -10.38 2.28 8.14
C PHE A 81 -11.77 2.80 8.49
N LEU A 82 -12.81 2.20 7.90
CA LEU A 82 -14.19 2.45 8.27
C LEU A 82 -14.46 1.73 9.60
N LYS A 83 -14.54 2.51 10.69
CA LYS A 83 -15.10 2.00 11.96
C LYS A 83 -16.44 1.32 11.63
N PRO A 84 -16.76 0.14 12.18
CA PRO A 84 -18.08 -0.42 12.01
C PRO A 84 -19.07 0.63 12.52
N THR A 85 -19.85 1.20 11.61
CA THR A 85 -20.96 2.09 11.93
C THR A 85 -21.74 1.34 12.99
N LYS A 86 -21.78 1.85 14.23
CA LYS A 86 -22.54 1.21 15.31
C LYS A 86 -23.94 1.02 14.76
N LEU A 87 -24.30 -0.23 14.43
CA LEU A 87 -25.68 -0.59 14.15
C LEU A 87 -26.41 -0.28 15.45
N ILE A 88 -27.09 0.85 15.48
CA ILE A 88 -27.99 1.21 16.57
C ILE A 88 -29.07 0.13 16.53
N LYS A 89 -28.94 -0.87 17.41
CA LYS A 89 -29.97 -1.89 17.61
C LYS A 89 -31.22 -1.15 18.10
N LYS A 90 -32.29 -1.25 17.32
CA LYS A 90 -33.63 -0.80 17.68
C LYS A 90 -34.37 -1.95 18.35
#